data_AF-A0A3B5APA7-F1
#
_entry.id   AF-A0A3B5APA7-F1
#
_cell.length_a   1.000
_cell.length_b   1.000
_cell.length_c   1.000
_cell.angle_alpha   90.00
_cell.angle_beta   90.00
_cell.angle_gamma   90.00
#
_symmetry.space_group_name_H-M   'P 1'
#
loop_
_entity.id
_entity.type
_entity.pdbx_description
1 polymer ?
#
loop_
_entity_poly.entity_id
_entity_poly.type
_entity_poly.pdbx_seq_one_letter_code
_entity_poly.pdbx_strand_id
1 'polypeptide(L)'
;MSLVWKVMALLVLSLALLTCGAEVQGNGQGKKQVPGSSTVHLSQDRDIWRPLIHTTVNLSEINSIKSSFELRTFDPEGVIFYGDTKNGVDWFVLSLKDGIPLMQISRGDILISVAGGPKLNDGKWHTLEVSNHGKFVILEVDGSEGVTVGMKSQQADEVISGELRLALGGILISKEKMIVQFEPRMDGCVRKGSWLNISTPWQSEVEDLWPCYQNIRPGSYFSGKGFAIFNTSVFLTEEDDGIKFELWSNFTQMDGTILSIKAPEQGLMFTLVANKNTKVVTFTRGKEKTYMRNTLRRLLIKFSEDSLLLVIEESELDSTSTTIMPMNHPGYLTTWRKSRLTVGGLLGEGEDSVGSQFLTGCLEKIQIQGRDLDLDLAVKHMSVSSHSCPA
;
A
#
# COMPACT_ATOMS: atom_id res chain seq x y z
N MET A 1 13.52 -27.71 -62.12
CA MET A 1 12.21 -27.16 -61.71
C MET A 1 12.05 -27.53 -60.24
N SER A 2 12.05 -26.71 -59.21
CA SER A 2 11.97 -25.26 -58.96
C SER A 2 12.50 -25.13 -57.51
N LEU A 3 13.56 -24.37 -57.21
CA LEU A 3 13.49 -23.01 -56.63
C LEU A 3 12.48 -22.89 -55.46
N VAL A 4 12.77 -22.43 -54.23
CA VAL A 4 13.82 -21.52 -53.71
C VAL A 4 13.77 -21.45 -52.16
N TRP A 5 14.96 -21.53 -51.50
CA TRP A 5 15.50 -20.81 -50.30
C TRP A 5 14.70 -20.63 -48.98
N LYS A 6 15.28 -20.51 -47.76
CA LYS A 6 16.66 -20.49 -47.21
C LYS A 6 16.63 -20.46 -45.65
N VAL A 7 17.64 -21.09 -45.02
CA VAL A 7 18.49 -20.60 -43.87
C VAL A 7 17.84 -20.49 -42.47
N MET A 8 18.45 -20.87 -41.34
CA MET A 8 19.67 -21.62 -40.90
C MET A 8 19.47 -21.84 -39.37
N ALA A 9 19.83 -22.97 -38.74
CA ALA A 9 21.19 -23.46 -38.40
C ALA A 9 21.94 -22.45 -37.49
N LEU A 10 22.49 -22.75 -36.32
CA LEU A 10 23.38 -23.86 -35.95
C LEU A 10 23.55 -23.97 -34.42
N LEU A 11 23.84 -25.20 -34.02
CA LEU A 11 24.20 -25.68 -32.69
C LEU A 11 25.70 -26.09 -32.73
N VAL A 12 26.43 -25.75 -31.67
CA VAL A 12 27.72 -26.31 -31.18
C VAL A 12 29.06 -25.94 -31.87
N LEU A 13 29.95 -25.33 -31.08
CA LEU A 13 31.33 -25.74 -30.67
C LEU A 13 32.20 -24.48 -30.44
N SER A 14 32.77 -24.25 -29.27
CA SER A 14 34.06 -24.83 -28.90
C SER A 14 34.48 -24.45 -27.45
N LEU A 15 35.06 -25.41 -26.74
CA LEU A 15 35.87 -25.21 -25.53
C LEU A 15 37.30 -24.81 -25.94
N ALA A 16 37.85 -23.75 -25.34
CA ALA A 16 39.27 -23.64 -25.05
C ALA A 16 39.50 -22.63 -23.91
N LEU A 17 40.17 -23.11 -22.86
CA LEU A 17 40.66 -22.37 -21.70
C LEU A 17 41.71 -21.33 -22.10
N LEU A 18 41.61 -20.12 -21.54
CA LEU A 18 42.75 -19.27 -21.21
C LEU A 18 42.37 -18.39 -20.02
N THR A 19 43.12 -18.58 -18.94
CA THR A 19 43.08 -17.88 -17.67
C THR A 19 43.42 -16.39 -17.83
N CYS A 20 42.55 -15.52 -17.35
CA CYS A 20 42.95 -14.25 -16.75
C CYS A 20 41.86 -13.84 -15.76
N GLY A 21 42.26 -13.54 -14.52
CA GLY A 21 41.36 -13.24 -13.42
C GLY A 21 40.42 -12.10 -13.77
N ALA A 22 39.11 -12.36 -13.67
CA ALA A 22 38.11 -11.31 -13.57
C ALA A 22 37.64 -11.32 -12.12
N GLU A 23 38.03 -10.28 -11.40
CA GLU A 23 37.53 -9.92 -10.09
C GLU A 23 36.02 -10.05 -10.06
N VAL A 24 35.52 -10.78 -9.05
CA VAL A 24 34.14 -10.68 -8.61
C VAL A 24 33.97 -9.26 -8.07
N GLN A 25 33.64 -8.31 -8.94
CA GLN A 25 33.06 -7.04 -8.53
C GLN A 25 31.65 -7.33 -8.01
N GLY A 26 31.59 -7.62 -6.71
CA GLY A 26 30.37 -7.40 -5.95
C GLY A 26 29.95 -5.96 -6.17
N ASN A 27 28.85 -5.77 -6.90
CA ASN A 27 28.27 -4.47 -7.13
C ASN A 27 27.61 -4.03 -5.81
N GLY A 28 28.43 -3.48 -4.90
CA GLY A 28 27.94 -2.73 -3.76
C GLY A 28 27.29 -1.47 -4.30
N GLN A 29 25.98 -1.51 -4.55
CA GLN A 29 25.17 -0.30 -4.70
C GLN A 29 25.40 0.54 -3.43
N GLY A 30 26.17 1.61 -3.55
CA GLY A 30 26.43 2.53 -2.45
C GLY A 30 25.10 3.07 -1.95
N LYS A 31 24.76 2.76 -0.70
CA LYS A 31 23.51 3.22 -0.08
C LYS A 31 23.43 4.75 -0.16
N LYS A 32 22.36 5.28 -0.78
CA LYS A 32 22.18 6.72 -0.98
C LYS A 32 21.94 7.40 0.37
N GLN A 33 22.71 8.45 0.64
CA GLN A 33 22.51 9.27 1.84
C GLN A 33 21.46 10.34 1.58
N VAL A 34 20.61 10.58 2.57
CA VAL A 34 19.56 11.61 2.54
C VAL A 34 19.54 12.37 3.87
N PRO A 35 19.20 13.68 3.86
CA PRO A 35 18.97 14.42 5.10
C PRO A 35 17.82 13.80 5.91
N GLY A 36 17.94 13.76 7.23
CA GLY A 36 16.85 13.31 8.11
C GLY A 36 15.61 14.22 8.09
N SER A 37 15.77 15.46 7.61
CA SER A 37 14.69 16.43 7.43
C SER A 37 13.93 16.29 6.10
N SER A 38 14.38 15.36 5.23
CA SER A 38 13.77 15.10 3.92
C SER A 38 12.27 14.83 4.03
N THR A 39 11.52 15.29 3.02
CA THR A 39 10.13 14.88 2.86
C THR A 39 10.11 13.50 2.22
N VAL A 40 9.46 12.53 2.87
CA VAL A 40 9.41 11.14 2.44
C VAL A 40 7.97 10.65 2.35
N HIS A 41 7.63 10.02 1.23
CA HIS A 41 6.44 9.17 1.12
C HIS A 41 6.79 7.79 1.68
N LEU A 42 6.09 7.32 2.70
CA LEU A 42 6.46 6.10 3.44
C LEU A 42 6.21 4.82 2.63
N SER A 43 5.18 4.82 1.77
CA SER A 43 4.86 3.72 0.86
C SER A 43 5.66 3.85 -0.44
N GLN A 44 6.62 2.96 -0.65
CA GLN A 44 7.50 2.90 -1.85
C GLN A 44 7.95 1.47 -2.08
N ASP A 45 8.21 1.11 -3.33
CA ASP A 45 8.47 -0.28 -3.75
C ASP A 45 9.71 -0.88 -3.05
N ARG A 46 9.46 -1.80 -2.11
CA ARG A 46 10.45 -2.55 -1.31
C ARG A 46 9.74 -3.64 -0.48
N ASP A 47 10.52 -4.44 0.24
CA ASP A 47 9.99 -5.26 1.34
C ASP A 47 9.39 -4.35 2.43
N ILE A 48 8.11 -4.54 2.75
CA ILE A 48 7.35 -3.71 3.71
C ILE A 48 7.99 -3.67 5.10
N TRP A 49 8.74 -4.72 5.50
CA TRP A 49 9.41 -4.76 6.80
C TRP A 49 10.69 -3.94 6.81
N ARG A 50 11.36 -3.81 5.67
CA ARG A 50 12.61 -3.05 5.59
C ARG A 50 12.31 -1.55 5.68
N PRO A 51 13.05 -0.80 6.53
CA PRO A 51 12.96 0.66 6.56
C PRO A 51 13.12 1.29 5.18
N LEU A 52 12.37 2.34 4.91
CA LEU A 52 12.61 3.17 3.74
C LEU A 52 13.93 3.95 3.89
N ILE A 53 14.04 4.63 5.03
CA ILE A 53 15.26 5.31 5.45
C ILE A 53 15.56 4.95 6.90
N HIS A 54 16.85 4.86 7.22
CA HIS A 54 17.31 4.59 8.58
C HIS A 54 18.65 5.27 8.86
N THR A 55 18.98 5.44 10.14
CA THR A 55 20.31 5.87 10.57
C THR A 55 20.72 5.12 11.83
N THR A 56 22.03 4.99 12.04
CA THR A 56 22.60 4.39 13.23
C THR A 56 23.52 5.42 13.88
N VAL A 57 23.33 5.66 15.16
CA VAL A 57 24.14 6.62 15.93
C VAL A 57 24.61 6.00 17.23
N ASN A 58 25.77 6.43 17.71
CA ASN A 58 26.22 6.02 19.03
C ASN A 58 25.39 6.77 20.08
N LEU A 59 24.86 6.04 21.06
CA LEU A 59 24.09 6.63 22.15
C LEU A 59 24.87 7.69 22.93
N SER A 60 26.21 7.60 22.97
CA SER A 60 27.06 8.62 23.62
C SER A 60 27.10 9.97 22.89
N GLU A 61 26.67 10.03 21.62
CA GLU A 61 26.64 11.25 20.81
C GLU A 61 25.31 12.00 20.92
N ILE A 62 24.30 11.37 21.56
CA ILE A 62 22.95 11.91 21.67
C ILE A 62 22.85 12.83 22.88
N ASN A 63 22.61 14.11 22.62
CA ASN A 63 22.45 15.13 23.66
C ASN A 63 20.99 15.62 23.81
N SER A 64 20.06 15.10 23.00
CA SER A 64 18.64 15.43 23.06
C SER A 64 17.82 14.20 23.38
N ILE A 65 16.72 14.42 24.10
CA ILE A 65 15.73 13.39 24.40
C ILE A 65 14.55 13.40 23.43
N LYS A 66 14.53 14.32 22.46
CA LYS A 66 13.36 14.66 21.64
C LYS A 66 13.58 14.40 20.16
N SER A 67 12.58 13.82 19.50
CA SER A 67 12.48 13.77 18.04
C SER A 67 11.17 14.41 17.61
N SER A 68 11.19 15.30 16.63
CA SER A 68 10.01 15.99 16.11
C SER A 68 9.92 15.91 14.59
N PHE A 69 8.71 15.79 14.07
CA PHE A 69 8.44 15.69 12.63
C PHE A 69 6.97 16.00 12.34
N GLU A 70 6.63 16.21 11.07
CA GLU A 70 5.23 16.34 10.65
C GLU A 70 4.78 15.08 9.89
N LEU A 71 3.57 14.61 10.17
CA LEU A 71 2.91 13.47 9.52
C LEU A 71 1.63 13.93 8.81
N ARG A 72 1.35 13.38 7.63
CA ARG A 72 0.04 13.47 6.98
C ARG A 72 -0.35 12.15 6.35
N THR A 73 -1.55 11.65 6.65
CA THR A 73 -2.06 10.39 6.10
C THR A 73 -3.60 10.35 6.12
N PHE A 74 -4.19 9.44 5.34
CA PHE A 74 -5.56 8.96 5.53
C PHE A 74 -5.61 7.50 6.02
N ASP A 75 -4.47 6.83 6.08
CA ASP A 75 -4.40 5.44 6.51
C ASP A 75 -4.74 5.30 7.99
N PRO A 76 -5.59 4.32 8.34
CA PRO A 76 -5.96 4.07 9.73
C PRO A 76 -4.89 3.30 10.50
N GLU A 77 -4.00 2.58 9.83
CA GLU A 77 -3.00 1.72 10.43
C GLU A 77 -1.66 1.82 9.69
N GLY A 78 -0.55 1.62 10.39
CA GLY A 78 0.80 1.57 9.79
C GLY A 78 1.90 2.18 10.65
N VAL A 79 3.16 1.93 10.31
CA VAL A 79 4.30 2.45 11.09
C VAL A 79 4.63 3.88 10.67
N ILE A 80 4.93 4.71 11.66
CA ILE A 80 5.40 6.08 11.45
C ILE A 80 6.89 6.16 11.77
N PHE A 81 7.27 5.78 12.99
CA PHE A 81 8.62 5.95 13.51
C PHE A 81 9.05 4.75 14.35
N TYR A 82 10.25 4.25 14.07
CA TYR A 82 10.85 3.12 14.76
C TYR A 82 12.20 3.51 15.36
N GLY A 83 12.51 2.97 16.53
CA GLY A 83 13.86 3.01 17.07
C GLY A 83 14.20 1.76 17.88
N ASP A 84 15.46 1.33 17.87
CA ASP A 84 15.92 0.27 18.74
C ASP A 84 17.37 0.42 19.21
N THR A 85 17.70 -0.30 20.27
CA THR A 85 19.06 -0.51 20.72
C THR A 85 19.30 -2.02 20.89
N LYS A 86 20.56 -2.40 21.11
CA LYS A 86 20.96 -3.81 21.34
C LYS A 86 20.43 -4.75 20.25
N ASN A 87 20.41 -4.28 18.99
CA ASN A 87 19.93 -5.03 17.83
C ASN A 87 18.46 -5.51 17.95
N GLY A 88 17.56 -4.65 18.44
CA GLY A 88 16.12 -4.96 18.50
C GLY A 88 15.71 -5.81 19.71
N VAL A 89 16.52 -5.78 20.77
CA VAL A 89 16.14 -6.29 22.09
C VAL A 89 15.30 -5.23 22.81
N ASP A 90 15.81 -4.00 22.89
CA ASP A 90 15.06 -2.84 23.38
C ASP A 90 14.60 -2.04 22.16
N TRP A 91 13.30 -1.77 22.04
CA TRP A 91 12.73 -1.15 20.85
C TRP A 91 11.51 -0.29 21.17
N PHE A 92 11.23 0.63 20.26
CA PHE A 92 10.12 1.57 20.28
C PHE A 92 9.48 1.62 18.90
N VAL A 93 8.15 1.54 18.86
CA VAL A 93 7.34 1.68 17.65
C VAL A 93 6.26 2.72 17.90
N LEU A 94 6.24 3.78 17.08
CA LEU A 94 5.10 4.68 16.93
C LEU A 94 4.38 4.33 15.63
N SER A 95 3.09 4.04 15.75
CA SER A 95 2.21 3.60 14.66
C SER A 95 0.83 4.24 14.79
N LEU A 96 -0.03 4.06 13.79
CA LEU A 96 -1.46 4.29 13.93
C LEU A 96 -2.20 2.96 14.08
N LYS A 97 -3.30 3.00 14.83
CA LYS A 97 -4.34 1.96 14.83
C LYS A 97 -5.69 2.65 14.89
N ASP A 98 -6.58 2.35 13.94
CA ASP A 98 -7.88 3.02 13.77
C ASP A 98 -7.76 4.56 13.68
N GLY A 99 -6.63 5.05 13.16
CA GLY A 99 -6.26 6.45 13.04
C GLY A 99 -5.68 7.08 14.31
N ILE A 100 -5.61 6.33 15.41
CA ILE A 100 -5.14 6.80 16.73
C ILE A 100 -3.67 6.42 16.91
N PRO A 101 -2.81 7.33 17.43
CA PRO A 101 -1.44 7.01 17.80
C PRO A 101 -1.36 5.81 18.76
N LEU A 102 -0.49 4.87 18.40
CA LEU A 102 -0.19 3.67 19.17
C LEU A 102 1.33 3.60 19.39
N MET A 103 1.75 3.67 20.66
CA MET A 103 3.12 3.42 21.06
C MET A 103 3.27 2.00 21.62
N GLN A 104 4.26 1.27 21.12
CA GLN A 104 4.70 -0.02 21.68
C GLN A 104 6.17 0.06 22.05
N ILE A 105 6.50 -0.37 23.27
CA ILE A 105 7.84 -0.24 23.83
C ILE A 105 8.26 -1.55 24.48
N SER A 106 9.44 -2.03 24.13
CA SER A 106 10.16 -3.10 24.83
C SER A 106 11.44 -2.54 25.40
N ARG A 107 11.66 -2.72 26.71
CA ARG A 107 12.90 -2.31 27.39
C ARG A 107 13.17 -3.22 28.57
N GLY A 108 14.22 -4.02 28.50
CA GLY A 108 14.56 -4.98 29.55
C GLY A 108 13.44 -5.99 29.80
N ASP A 109 12.83 -5.93 30.98
CA ASP A 109 11.70 -6.77 31.40
C ASP A 109 10.32 -6.17 31.06
N ILE A 110 10.27 -4.97 30.48
CA ILE A 110 9.04 -4.27 30.15
C ILE A 110 8.67 -4.51 28.69
N LEU A 111 7.42 -4.89 28.46
CA LEU A 111 6.76 -4.84 27.16
C LEU A 111 5.38 -4.20 27.35
N ILE A 112 5.15 -3.03 26.75
CA ILE A 112 3.91 -2.26 26.94
C ILE A 112 3.40 -1.68 25.61
N SER A 113 2.09 -1.53 25.52
CA SER A 113 1.40 -0.90 24.40
C SER A 113 0.35 0.07 24.92
N VAL A 114 0.34 1.31 24.41
CA VAL A 114 -0.61 2.35 24.78
C VAL A 114 -1.07 3.07 23.52
N ALA A 115 -2.38 3.10 23.31
CA ALA A 115 -3.03 3.92 22.30
C ALA A 115 -3.64 5.17 22.96
N GLY A 116 -3.59 6.31 22.28
CA GLY A 116 -4.26 7.52 22.74
C GLY A 116 -3.93 8.74 21.88
N GLY A 117 -4.40 9.92 22.32
CA GLY A 117 -4.30 11.15 21.55
C GLY A 117 -5.40 11.31 20.49
N PRO A 118 -5.35 12.37 19.68
CA PRO A 118 -6.33 12.62 18.62
C PRO A 118 -6.13 11.70 17.42
N LYS A 119 -7.16 11.55 16.59
CA LYS A 119 -7.02 10.89 15.28
C LYS A 119 -6.16 11.72 14.33
N LEU A 120 -5.21 11.08 13.65
CA LEU A 120 -4.24 11.73 12.75
C LEU A 120 -4.46 11.42 11.26
N ASN A 121 -5.45 10.58 10.95
CA ASN A 121 -5.72 10.12 9.60
C ASN A 121 -6.77 10.98 8.88
N ASP A 122 -6.71 12.30 9.06
CA ASP A 122 -7.66 13.27 8.50
C ASP A 122 -7.17 13.96 7.21
N GLY A 123 -6.00 13.55 6.71
CA GLY A 123 -5.37 14.14 5.53
C GLY A 123 -4.71 15.49 5.75
N LYS A 124 -4.60 15.98 6.99
CA LYS A 124 -3.87 17.20 7.33
C LYS A 124 -2.49 16.89 7.88
N TRP A 125 -1.63 17.90 7.89
CA TRP A 125 -0.33 17.81 8.54
C TRP A 125 -0.49 17.99 10.04
N HIS A 126 -0.01 17.02 10.81
CA HIS A 126 0.10 17.06 12.26
C HIS A 126 1.57 17.08 12.66
N THR A 127 1.92 17.92 13.64
CA THR A 127 3.26 17.94 14.23
C THR A 127 3.31 16.94 15.38
N LEU A 128 4.26 16.01 15.33
CA LEU A 128 4.48 14.99 16.35
C LEU A 128 5.83 15.24 17.01
N GLU A 129 5.86 15.22 18.34
CA GLU A 129 7.09 15.23 19.13
C GLU A 129 7.11 14.04 20.09
N VAL A 130 8.12 13.19 19.95
CA VAL A 130 8.35 12.05 20.85
C VAL A 130 9.53 12.39 21.74
N SER A 131 9.36 12.28 23.05
CA SER A 131 10.39 12.60 24.03
C SER A 131 10.57 11.52 25.09
N ASN A 132 11.82 11.26 25.48
CA ASN A 132 12.17 10.30 26.52
C ASN A 132 12.56 11.00 27.83
N HIS A 133 11.67 10.95 28.83
CA HIS A 133 11.87 11.48 30.17
C HIS A 133 12.22 10.38 31.17
N GLY A 134 13.16 9.50 30.78
CA GLY A 134 13.72 8.43 31.61
C GLY A 134 12.75 7.26 31.82
N LYS A 135 11.79 7.43 32.74
CA LYS A 135 10.73 6.45 33.03
C LYS A 135 9.47 6.70 32.20
N PHE A 136 9.41 7.80 31.46
CA PHE A 136 8.26 8.16 30.64
C PHE A 136 8.68 8.36 29.20
N VAL A 137 7.89 7.87 28.26
CA VAL A 137 7.93 8.30 26.86
C VAL A 137 6.65 9.07 26.58
N ILE A 138 6.80 10.29 26.09
CA ILE A 138 5.71 11.22 25.87
C ILE A 138 5.62 11.53 24.38
N LEU A 139 4.43 11.39 23.82
CA LEU A 139 4.06 11.88 22.50
C LEU A 139 3.20 13.15 22.68
N GLU A 140 3.67 14.25 22.11
CA GLU A 140 2.88 15.46 21.91
C GLU A 140 2.39 15.52 20.46
N VAL A 141 1.15 15.96 20.27
CA VAL A 141 0.52 16.17 18.97
C VAL A 141 0.05 17.61 18.88
N ASP A 142 0.52 18.33 17.85
CA ASP A 142 0.18 19.74 17.59
C ASP A 142 0.38 20.66 18.82
N GLY A 143 1.40 20.36 19.62
CA GLY A 143 1.74 21.11 20.85
C GLY A 143 0.85 20.81 22.05
N SER A 144 -0.01 19.79 21.98
CA SER A 144 -0.80 19.28 23.10
C SER A 144 -0.35 17.87 23.48
N GLU A 145 -0.48 17.49 24.75
CA GLU A 145 -0.16 16.13 25.20
C GLU A 145 -1.06 15.11 24.49
N GLY A 146 -0.44 14.16 23.78
CA GLY A 146 -1.13 13.11 23.04
C GLY A 146 -1.20 11.81 23.85
N VAL A 147 -0.04 11.23 24.17
CA VAL A 147 0.08 9.96 24.90
C VAL A 147 1.30 9.97 25.80
N THR A 148 1.13 9.54 27.05
CA THR A 148 2.23 9.35 28.00
C THR A 148 2.31 7.88 28.42
N VAL A 149 3.48 7.26 28.23
CA VAL A 149 3.74 5.86 28.59
C VAL A 149 4.72 5.81 29.75
N GLY A 150 4.25 5.36 30.90
CA GLY A 150 5.08 5.11 32.07
C GLY A 150 5.69 3.70 32.06
N MET A 151 6.99 3.61 32.26
CA MET A 151 7.77 2.37 32.32
C MET A 151 8.33 2.22 33.74
N LYS A 152 7.86 1.18 34.46
CA LYS A 152 8.37 0.85 35.80
C LYS A 152 9.15 -0.46 35.72
N SER A 153 10.46 -0.38 35.54
CA SER A 153 11.34 -1.57 35.53
C SER A 153 11.75 -1.92 36.96
N GLN A 154 11.94 -3.20 37.22
CA GLN A 154 12.57 -3.67 38.45
C GLN A 154 14.11 -3.72 38.34
N GLN A 155 14.65 -3.52 37.13
CA GLN A 155 16.09 -3.48 36.88
C GLN A 155 16.65 -2.08 37.19
N ALA A 156 17.91 -2.04 37.61
CA ALA A 156 18.63 -0.78 37.81
C ALA A 156 18.79 -0.06 36.46
N ASP A 157 18.85 1.28 36.49
CA ASP A 157 19.13 2.07 35.29
C ASP A 157 20.48 1.65 34.69
N GLU A 158 20.44 0.94 33.56
CA GLU A 158 21.64 0.57 32.82
C GLU A 158 22.30 1.80 32.21
N VAL A 159 23.64 1.77 32.12
CA VAL A 159 24.41 2.78 31.39
C VAL A 159 23.99 2.74 29.92
N ILE A 160 23.40 3.84 29.44
CA ILE A 160 23.01 4.01 28.04
C ILE A 160 24.30 3.96 27.20
N SER A 161 24.55 2.82 26.56
CA SER A 161 25.75 2.57 25.76
C SER A 161 25.42 1.66 24.58
N GLY A 162 26.20 1.78 23.51
CA GLY A 162 25.96 1.07 22.25
C GLY A 162 25.31 1.94 21.18
N GLU A 163 24.69 1.28 20.21
CA GLU A 163 24.10 1.94 19.04
C GLU A 163 22.59 2.07 19.17
N LEU A 164 22.06 3.21 18.72
CA LEU A 164 20.66 3.46 18.47
C LEU A 164 20.44 3.44 16.95
N ARG A 165 19.49 2.63 16.50
CA ARG A 165 19.00 2.67 15.12
C ARG A 165 17.65 3.37 15.10
N LEU A 166 17.49 4.31 14.18
CA LEU A 166 16.23 4.99 13.92
C LEU A 166 15.78 4.68 12.49
N ALA A 167 14.48 4.51 12.28
CA ALA A 167 13.93 4.17 10.97
C ALA A 167 12.55 4.77 10.71
N LEU A 168 12.26 5.04 9.44
CA LEU A 168 10.95 5.40 8.92
C LEU A 168 10.49 4.42 7.84
N GLY A 169 9.18 4.19 7.77
CA GLY A 169 8.56 3.33 6.75
C GLY A 169 8.82 1.84 6.94
N GLY A 170 9.40 1.40 8.04
CA GLY A 170 9.62 -0.03 8.29
C GLY A 170 10.08 -0.26 9.72
N ILE A 171 10.21 -1.54 10.09
CA ILE A 171 10.46 -1.99 11.45
C ILE A 171 11.55 -3.07 11.41
N LEU A 172 12.56 -2.98 12.28
CA LEU A 172 13.70 -3.92 12.30
C LEU A 172 13.54 -5.09 13.29
N ILE A 173 12.34 -5.29 13.82
CA ILE A 173 11.94 -6.44 14.66
C ILE A 173 10.91 -7.29 13.95
N SER A 174 10.80 -8.55 14.39
CA SER A 174 9.78 -9.46 13.88
C SER A 174 8.39 -9.13 14.46
N LYS A 175 7.34 -9.48 13.70
CA LYS A 175 5.94 -9.22 14.05
C LYS A 175 5.56 -9.81 15.42
N GLU A 176 6.13 -10.96 15.76
CA GLU A 176 5.83 -11.74 16.95
C GLU A 176 6.31 -11.07 18.24
N LYS A 177 7.23 -10.11 18.15
CA LYS A 177 7.68 -9.31 19.30
C LYS A 177 6.66 -8.25 19.73
N MET A 178 5.73 -7.86 18.86
CA MET A 178 4.74 -6.82 19.16
C MET A 178 3.54 -7.35 19.93
N ILE A 179 3.00 -6.55 20.87
CA ILE A 179 1.74 -6.86 21.55
C ILE A 179 0.58 -6.74 20.56
N VAL A 180 0.51 -5.59 19.89
CA VAL A 180 -0.46 -5.31 18.85
C VAL A 180 0.26 -5.48 17.52
N GLN A 181 -0.01 -6.60 16.87
CA GLN A 181 0.59 -6.92 15.58
C GLN A 181 -0.16 -6.22 14.45
N PHE A 182 0.59 -5.63 13.51
CA PHE A 182 0.06 -4.95 12.33
C PHE A 182 1.04 -5.10 11.16
N GLU A 183 0.64 -4.72 9.96
CA GLU A 183 1.56 -4.59 8.83
C GLU A 183 2.19 -3.18 8.82
N PRO A 184 3.52 -3.05 8.70
CA PRO A 184 4.19 -1.75 8.84
C PRO A 184 3.88 -0.75 7.70
N ARG A 185 3.14 -1.15 6.67
CA ARG A 185 2.82 -0.30 5.52
C ARG A 185 2.06 0.94 5.96
N MET A 186 2.39 2.08 5.35
CA MET A 186 1.74 3.37 5.58
C MET A 186 1.79 4.19 4.30
N ASP A 187 0.65 4.47 3.68
CA ASP A 187 0.44 5.42 2.59
C ASP A 187 0.33 6.85 3.18
N GLY A 188 1.44 7.26 3.82
CA GLY A 188 1.57 8.55 4.50
C GLY A 188 2.85 9.28 4.15
N CYS A 189 2.90 10.55 4.52
CA CYS A 189 4.03 11.44 4.27
C CYS A 189 4.61 11.98 5.56
N VAL A 190 5.94 11.98 5.66
CA VAL A 190 6.69 12.56 6.78
C VAL A 190 7.60 13.66 6.27
N ARG A 191 7.74 14.77 7.02
CA ARG A 191 8.66 15.87 6.69
C ARG A 191 9.17 16.60 7.92
N LYS A 192 10.14 17.50 7.71
CA LYS A 192 10.72 18.37 8.75
C LYS A 192 11.24 17.58 9.97
N GLY A 193 11.77 16.39 9.72
CA GLY A 193 12.33 15.54 10.77
C GLY A 193 13.53 16.19 11.46
N SER A 194 13.48 16.23 12.78
CA SER A 194 14.57 16.53 13.70
C SER A 194 14.67 15.36 14.67
N TRP A 195 15.76 14.59 14.59
CA TRP A 195 15.85 13.29 15.23
C TRP A 195 16.90 13.33 16.33
N LEU A 196 16.48 13.49 17.59
CA LEU A 196 17.41 13.55 18.74
C LEU A 196 18.54 14.57 18.58
N ASN A 197 18.31 15.63 17.78
CA ASN A 197 19.31 16.64 17.42
C ASN A 197 20.62 16.05 16.82
N ILE A 198 20.54 14.91 16.14
CA ILE A 198 21.69 14.30 15.45
C ILE A 198 21.91 14.95 14.08
N SER A 199 23.16 15.05 13.66
CA SER A 199 23.54 15.50 12.30
C SER A 199 23.86 14.34 11.35
N THR A 200 23.83 13.11 11.85
CA THR A 200 24.16 11.90 11.08
C THR A 200 23.22 11.74 9.88
N PRO A 201 23.76 11.54 8.66
CA PRO A 201 22.92 11.33 7.49
C PRO A 201 22.14 10.02 7.60
N TRP A 202 20.97 10.00 6.96
CA TRP A 202 20.14 8.81 6.86
C TRP A 202 20.49 8.04 5.58
N GLN A 203 20.39 6.72 5.63
CA GLN A 203 20.58 5.81 4.50
C GLN A 203 19.22 5.44 3.91
N SER A 204 19.09 5.53 2.59
CA SER A 204 17.91 5.11 1.84
C SER A 204 18.09 3.69 1.28
N GLU A 205 17.04 2.88 1.38
CA GLU A 205 16.95 1.56 0.75
C GLU A 205 16.44 1.62 -0.71
N VAL A 206 16.04 2.81 -1.17
CA VAL A 206 15.63 3.07 -2.56
C VAL A 206 16.53 4.10 -3.21
N GLU A 207 16.67 4.04 -4.54
CA GLU A 207 17.48 4.99 -5.30
C GLU A 207 16.88 6.40 -5.25
N ASP A 208 15.57 6.55 -5.44
CA ASP A 208 14.90 7.84 -5.41
C ASP A 208 13.67 7.81 -4.51
N LEU A 209 13.63 8.74 -3.57
CA LEU A 209 12.49 8.94 -2.68
C LEU A 209 11.35 9.57 -3.48
N TRP A 210 10.19 8.92 -3.45
CA TRP A 210 8.99 9.50 -4.05
C TRP A 210 8.57 10.79 -3.34
N PRO A 211 8.25 11.85 -4.10
CA PRO A 211 7.74 13.08 -3.53
C PRO A 211 6.33 12.86 -2.97
N CYS A 212 6.00 13.62 -1.95
CA CYS A 212 4.63 13.74 -1.46
C CYS A 212 3.81 14.64 -2.40
N TYR A 213 2.60 14.21 -2.77
CA TYR A 213 1.65 15.08 -3.47
C TYR A 213 1.34 16.32 -2.63
N GLN A 214 1.18 17.49 -3.26
CA GLN A 214 0.93 18.72 -2.51
C GLN A 214 -0.41 18.66 -1.78
N ASN A 215 -1.47 18.26 -2.48
CA ASN A 215 -2.80 18.06 -1.94
C ASN A 215 -3.22 16.60 -2.11
N ILE A 216 -3.98 16.12 -1.13
CA ILE A 216 -4.54 14.77 -1.12
C ILE A 216 -6.01 14.83 -0.73
N ARG A 217 -6.77 13.85 -1.19
CA ARG A 217 -8.17 13.61 -0.81
C ARG A 217 -8.40 12.11 -0.54
N PRO A 218 -9.47 11.75 0.19
CA PRO A 218 -9.80 10.34 0.40
C PRO A 218 -10.04 9.61 -0.93
N GLY A 219 -9.59 8.36 -1.01
CA GLY A 219 -9.81 7.46 -2.14
C GLY A 219 -8.60 6.60 -2.44
N SER A 220 -8.76 5.61 -3.32
CA SER A 220 -7.71 4.70 -3.73
C SER A 220 -7.05 5.14 -5.03
N TYR A 221 -5.74 5.36 -5.00
CA TYR A 221 -4.98 5.84 -6.16
C TYR A 221 -4.13 4.76 -6.80
N PHE A 222 -4.20 4.71 -8.13
CA PHE A 222 -3.44 3.81 -8.98
C PHE A 222 -2.54 4.63 -9.90
N SER A 223 -1.24 4.33 -9.86
CA SER A 223 -0.18 5.06 -10.59
C SER A 223 0.13 4.49 -11.98
N GLY A 224 -0.59 3.46 -12.43
CA GLY A 224 -0.33 2.78 -13.71
C GLY A 224 0.80 1.74 -13.67
N LYS A 225 1.28 1.36 -12.48
CA LYS A 225 2.38 0.39 -12.31
C LYS A 225 1.95 -0.95 -11.69
N GLY A 226 0.77 -1.02 -11.10
CA GLY A 226 0.34 -2.20 -10.35
C GLY A 226 -1.14 -2.15 -9.99
N PHE A 227 -1.57 -3.12 -9.20
CA PHE A 227 -2.96 -3.41 -8.91
C PHE A 227 -3.11 -4.12 -7.55
N ALA A 228 -4.35 -4.31 -7.12
CA ALA A 228 -4.72 -5.05 -5.91
C ALA A 228 -5.50 -6.32 -6.29
N ILE A 229 -5.25 -7.44 -5.60
CA ILE A 229 -5.90 -8.73 -5.83
C ILE A 229 -6.57 -9.22 -4.55
N PHE A 230 -7.84 -9.62 -4.68
CA PHE A 230 -8.61 -10.28 -3.66
C PHE A 230 -9.02 -11.69 -4.11
N ASN A 231 -9.04 -12.62 -3.16
CA ASN A 231 -9.84 -13.83 -3.31
C ASN A 231 -11.30 -13.46 -3.01
N THR A 232 -12.21 -13.74 -3.92
CA THR A 232 -13.63 -13.35 -3.77
C THR A 232 -14.35 -14.08 -2.65
N SER A 233 -13.80 -15.18 -2.12
CA SER A 233 -14.31 -15.89 -0.95
C SER A 233 -14.41 -15.02 0.31
N VAL A 234 -13.66 -13.91 0.39
CA VAL A 234 -13.73 -12.97 1.52
C VAL A 234 -15.01 -12.12 1.51
N PHE A 235 -15.72 -12.07 0.37
CA PHE A 235 -16.96 -11.31 0.22
C PHE A 235 -18.16 -12.23 0.51
N LEU A 236 -18.84 -11.98 1.63
CA LEU A 236 -20.05 -12.70 2.00
C LEU A 236 -21.15 -12.41 0.97
N THR A 237 -21.79 -13.48 0.50
CA THR A 237 -22.87 -13.45 -0.50
C THR A 237 -24.08 -14.19 0.06
N GLU A 238 -25.21 -13.49 0.18
CA GLU A 238 -26.51 -14.13 0.40
C GLU A 238 -27.03 -14.65 -0.95
N GLU A 239 -27.65 -15.83 -0.96
CA GLU A 239 -28.01 -16.52 -2.21
C GLU A 239 -29.05 -15.72 -3.04
N ASP A 240 -29.88 -14.91 -2.39
CA ASP A 240 -31.02 -14.22 -3.04
C ASP A 240 -30.72 -12.79 -3.54
N ASP A 241 -29.65 -12.11 -3.10
CA ASP A 241 -29.40 -10.69 -3.45
C ASP A 241 -28.37 -10.48 -4.56
N GLY A 242 -27.77 -11.56 -5.07
CA GLY A 242 -26.73 -11.49 -6.11
C GLY A 242 -25.45 -10.80 -5.63
N ILE A 243 -24.65 -10.27 -6.56
CA ILE A 243 -23.35 -9.66 -6.31
C ILE A 243 -23.31 -8.23 -6.82
N LYS A 244 -23.20 -7.29 -5.88
CA LYS A 244 -23.22 -5.86 -6.13
C LYS A 244 -21.84 -5.25 -5.99
N PHE A 245 -21.41 -4.53 -7.03
CA PHE A 245 -20.28 -3.61 -7.00
C PHE A 245 -20.79 -2.20 -7.19
N GLU A 246 -20.26 -1.26 -6.42
CA GLU A 246 -20.51 0.16 -6.62
C GLU A 246 -19.20 0.92 -6.61
N LEU A 247 -19.02 1.78 -7.60
CA LEU A 247 -17.82 2.57 -7.80
C LEU A 247 -18.20 4.04 -7.89
N TRP A 248 -17.51 4.87 -7.12
CA TRP A 248 -17.59 6.32 -7.22
C TRP A 248 -16.25 6.87 -7.67
N SER A 249 -16.25 7.70 -8.70
CA SER A 249 -15.04 8.35 -9.18
C SER A 249 -15.35 9.44 -10.22
N ASN A 250 -14.35 10.27 -10.49
CA ASN A 250 -14.24 11.00 -11.75
C ASN A 250 -13.55 10.13 -12.82
N PHE A 251 -14.35 9.34 -13.55
CA PHE A 251 -13.87 8.45 -14.61
C PHE A 251 -13.24 9.20 -15.80
N THR A 252 -13.41 10.53 -15.90
CA THR A 252 -12.76 11.34 -16.94
C THR A 252 -11.24 11.40 -16.83
N GLN A 253 -10.70 11.14 -15.64
CA GLN A 253 -9.27 11.16 -15.35
C GLN A 253 -8.63 9.76 -15.37
N MET A 254 -9.39 8.73 -15.76
CA MET A 254 -8.96 7.33 -15.67
C MET A 254 -8.52 6.76 -17.01
N ASP A 255 -7.46 5.96 -16.97
CA ASP A 255 -6.99 5.18 -18.11
C ASP A 255 -6.48 3.81 -17.63
N GLY A 256 -7.00 2.73 -18.19
CA GLY A 256 -6.65 1.34 -17.83
C GLY A 256 -7.81 0.55 -17.23
N THR A 257 -7.48 -0.64 -16.72
CA THR A 257 -8.48 -1.59 -16.19
C THR A 257 -8.84 -1.24 -14.75
N ILE A 258 -10.10 -0.86 -14.51
CA ILE A 258 -10.62 -0.52 -13.19
C ILE A 258 -10.88 -1.78 -12.38
N LEU A 259 -11.66 -2.71 -12.93
CA LEU A 259 -11.97 -4.01 -12.30
C LEU A 259 -11.78 -5.13 -13.32
N SER A 260 -11.28 -6.27 -12.87
CA SER A 260 -11.41 -7.52 -13.61
C SER A 260 -11.65 -8.69 -12.67
N ILE A 261 -12.36 -9.69 -13.16
CA ILE A 261 -12.60 -10.91 -12.37
C ILE A 261 -12.25 -12.11 -13.22
N LYS A 262 -11.40 -12.97 -12.65
CA LYS A 262 -10.96 -14.21 -13.27
C LYS A 262 -11.45 -15.39 -12.45
N ALA A 263 -12.19 -16.28 -13.09
CA ALA A 263 -12.53 -17.60 -12.56
C ALA A 263 -11.41 -18.59 -12.90
N PRO A 264 -11.08 -19.56 -12.03
CA PRO A 264 -9.99 -20.51 -12.26
C PRO A 264 -10.11 -21.30 -13.58
N GLU A 265 -11.31 -21.82 -13.88
CA GLU A 265 -11.54 -22.71 -15.02
C GLU A 265 -12.21 -22.02 -16.22
N GLN A 266 -12.89 -20.89 -15.98
CA GLN A 266 -13.67 -20.19 -17.00
C GLN A 266 -12.94 -18.96 -17.57
N GLY A 267 -11.76 -18.62 -17.02
CA GLY A 267 -11.00 -17.45 -17.43
C GLY A 267 -11.66 -16.14 -16.98
N LEU A 268 -11.49 -15.09 -17.79
CA LEU A 268 -12.01 -13.75 -17.50
C LEU A 268 -13.55 -13.72 -17.56
N MET A 269 -14.18 -13.46 -16.42
CA MET A 269 -15.63 -13.32 -16.30
C MET A 269 -16.10 -11.97 -16.85
N PHE A 270 -15.49 -10.88 -16.36
CA PHE A 270 -15.73 -9.55 -16.89
C PHE A 270 -14.54 -8.61 -16.65
N THR A 271 -14.52 -7.52 -17.42
CA THR A 271 -13.60 -6.40 -17.24
C THR A 271 -14.35 -5.08 -17.31
N LEU A 272 -13.87 -4.11 -16.54
CA LEU A 272 -14.29 -2.72 -16.59
C LEU A 272 -13.06 -1.88 -16.90
N VAL A 273 -13.03 -1.23 -18.05
CA VAL A 273 -11.87 -0.49 -18.55
C VAL A 273 -12.26 0.95 -18.83
N ALA A 274 -11.52 1.91 -18.28
CA ALA A 274 -11.67 3.32 -18.62
C ALA A 274 -10.60 3.75 -19.62
N ASN A 275 -10.98 4.66 -20.52
CA ASN A 275 -10.05 5.26 -21.45
C ASN A 275 -10.36 6.76 -21.57
N LYS A 276 -9.51 7.59 -20.96
CA LYS A 276 -9.67 9.05 -20.94
C LYS A 276 -9.57 9.69 -22.33
N ASN A 277 -8.84 9.07 -23.26
CA ASN A 277 -8.64 9.62 -24.60
C ASN A 277 -9.91 9.49 -25.46
N THR A 278 -10.54 8.32 -25.42
CA THR A 278 -11.81 8.03 -26.12
C THR A 278 -13.03 8.52 -25.35
N LYS A 279 -12.86 8.87 -24.07
CA LYS A 279 -13.90 9.30 -23.13
C LYS A 279 -14.97 8.24 -22.84
N VAL A 280 -14.56 6.98 -22.85
CA VAL A 280 -15.46 5.83 -22.73
C VAL A 280 -15.00 4.92 -21.59
N VAL A 281 -15.98 4.43 -20.83
CA VAL A 281 -15.83 3.28 -19.94
C VAL A 281 -16.47 2.08 -20.62
N THR A 282 -15.70 1.01 -20.80
CA THR A 282 -16.14 -0.23 -21.45
C THR A 282 -16.30 -1.31 -20.41
N PHE A 283 -17.52 -1.84 -20.30
CA PHE A 283 -17.78 -3.08 -19.58
C PHE A 283 -17.78 -4.24 -20.60
N THR A 284 -16.92 -5.24 -20.38
CA THR A 284 -16.83 -6.41 -21.26
C THR A 284 -17.14 -7.66 -20.46
N ARG A 285 -18.00 -8.52 -21.02
CA ARG A 285 -18.31 -9.84 -20.46
C ARG A 285 -18.34 -10.86 -21.60
N GLY A 286 -17.41 -11.82 -21.60
CA GLY A 286 -17.25 -12.73 -22.73
C GLY A 286 -17.04 -11.98 -24.05
N LYS A 287 -17.97 -12.12 -24.99
CA LYS A 287 -17.96 -11.42 -26.29
C LYS A 287 -18.76 -10.11 -26.29
N GLU A 288 -19.57 -9.87 -25.26
CA GLU A 288 -20.44 -8.71 -25.15
C GLU A 288 -19.65 -7.50 -24.61
N LYS A 289 -19.89 -6.33 -25.21
CA LYS A 289 -19.28 -5.06 -24.81
C LYS A 289 -20.35 -4.00 -24.68
N THR A 290 -20.35 -3.31 -23.55
CA THR A 290 -21.19 -2.16 -23.27
C THR A 290 -20.31 -0.93 -23.12
N TYR A 291 -20.65 0.13 -23.85
CA TYR A 291 -19.90 1.38 -23.88
C TYR A 291 -20.68 2.47 -23.13
N MET A 292 -20.03 3.12 -22.18
CA MET A 292 -20.59 4.16 -21.33
C MET A 292 -19.74 5.42 -21.47
N ARG A 293 -20.36 6.60 -21.43
CA ARG A 293 -19.60 7.85 -21.36
C ARG A 293 -18.89 7.93 -20.03
N ASN A 294 -17.65 8.43 -20.01
CA ASN A 294 -16.89 8.58 -18.77
C ASN A 294 -17.29 9.80 -17.90
N THR A 295 -18.42 10.45 -18.22
CA THR A 295 -19.01 11.54 -17.44
C THR A 295 -19.76 11.05 -16.21
N LEU A 296 -19.97 9.74 -16.07
CA LEU A 296 -20.57 9.14 -14.89
C LEU A 296 -19.78 9.47 -13.61
N ARG A 297 -20.49 9.57 -12.49
CA ARG A 297 -19.94 9.71 -11.13
C ARG A 297 -20.02 8.41 -10.35
N ARG A 298 -21.07 7.63 -10.58
CA ARG A 298 -21.28 6.33 -9.94
C ARG A 298 -21.65 5.27 -10.97
N LEU A 299 -21.05 4.09 -10.80
CA LEU A 299 -21.38 2.88 -11.54
C LEU A 299 -21.77 1.78 -10.56
N LEU A 300 -22.97 1.23 -10.71
CA LEU A 300 -23.41 0.04 -10.02
C LEU A 300 -23.46 -1.13 -10.99
N ILE A 301 -22.84 -2.24 -10.62
CA ILE A 301 -22.84 -3.50 -11.35
C ILE A 301 -23.44 -4.55 -10.42
N LYS A 302 -24.64 -5.06 -10.74
CA LYS A 302 -25.29 -6.13 -9.97
C LYS A 302 -25.44 -7.37 -10.83
N PHE A 303 -24.74 -8.43 -10.45
CA PHE A 303 -24.92 -9.76 -11.00
C PHE A 303 -25.98 -10.50 -10.19
N SER A 304 -27.02 -10.99 -10.84
CA SER A 304 -28.01 -11.89 -10.24
C SER A 304 -27.87 -13.27 -10.89
N GLU A 305 -28.61 -14.28 -10.41
CA GLU A 305 -28.59 -15.63 -10.98
C GLU A 305 -28.80 -15.61 -12.50
N ASP A 306 -29.81 -14.87 -12.93
CA ASP A 306 -30.17 -14.80 -14.35
C ASP A 306 -29.82 -13.47 -15.01
N SER A 307 -29.46 -12.39 -14.31
CA SER A 307 -29.37 -11.06 -14.95
C SER A 307 -28.16 -10.25 -14.55
N LEU A 308 -27.78 -9.30 -15.41
CA LEU A 308 -26.79 -8.28 -15.11
C LEU A 308 -27.45 -6.91 -15.18
N LEU A 309 -27.41 -6.18 -14.08
CA LEU A 309 -27.88 -4.79 -14.03
C LEU A 309 -26.67 -3.84 -13.98
N LEU A 310 -26.63 -2.90 -14.92
CA LEU A 310 -25.73 -1.76 -14.89
C LEU A 310 -26.55 -0.49 -14.62
N VAL A 311 -26.25 0.22 -13.53
CA VAL A 311 -26.85 1.54 -13.25
C VAL A 311 -25.76 2.59 -13.29
N ILE A 312 -25.99 3.62 -14.10
CA ILE A 312 -25.05 4.71 -14.36
C ILE A 312 -25.68 5.99 -13.84
N GLU A 313 -24.95 6.72 -13.02
CA GLU A 313 -25.38 7.99 -12.46
C GLU A 313 -24.40 9.08 -12.89
N GLU A 314 -24.86 10.02 -13.73
CA GLU A 314 -24.03 11.15 -14.20
C GLU A 314 -24.11 12.35 -13.24
N SER A 315 -25.24 12.52 -12.56
CA SER A 315 -25.45 13.52 -11.52
C SER A 315 -26.52 13.05 -10.53
N GLU A 316 -26.65 13.71 -9.36
CA GLU A 316 -27.68 13.39 -8.35
C GLU A 316 -29.12 13.43 -8.91
N LEU A 317 -29.33 14.08 -10.06
CA LEU A 317 -30.64 14.27 -10.71
C LEU A 317 -30.80 13.45 -12.00
N ASP A 318 -29.73 12.79 -12.49
CA ASP A 318 -29.74 12.06 -13.76
C ASP A 318 -29.13 10.67 -13.58
N SER A 319 -30.00 9.69 -13.35
CA SER A 319 -29.66 8.27 -13.26
C SER A 319 -30.29 7.51 -14.43
N THR A 320 -29.46 6.80 -15.17
CA THR A 320 -29.89 5.90 -16.24
C THR A 320 -29.60 4.47 -15.82
N SER A 321 -30.60 3.60 -15.85
CA SER A 321 -30.42 2.18 -15.60
C SER A 321 -30.49 1.42 -16.92
N THR A 322 -29.48 0.59 -17.19
CA THR A 322 -29.47 -0.33 -18.32
C THR A 322 -29.46 -1.75 -17.76
N THR A 323 -30.58 -2.43 -17.90
CA THR A 323 -30.66 -3.86 -17.58
C THR A 323 -30.17 -4.66 -18.77
N ILE A 324 -29.14 -5.49 -18.58
CA ILE A 324 -28.67 -6.45 -19.58
C ILE A 324 -29.35 -7.80 -19.25
N MET A 325 -30.35 -8.14 -20.07
CA MET A 325 -31.25 -9.30 -20.00
C MET A 325 -30.50 -10.67 -20.11
N PRO A 326 -31.15 -11.81 -19.81
CA PRO A 326 -30.59 -12.79 -18.88
C PRO A 326 -29.56 -13.77 -19.45
N MET A 327 -28.73 -14.33 -18.56
CA MET A 327 -27.95 -15.54 -18.79
C MET A 327 -28.33 -16.61 -17.78
N ASN A 328 -28.64 -17.80 -18.28
CA ASN A 328 -28.79 -19.01 -17.48
C ASN A 328 -27.38 -19.55 -17.18
N HIS A 329 -26.84 -19.30 -15.98
CA HIS A 329 -25.59 -19.89 -15.51
C HIS A 329 -25.81 -20.58 -14.15
N PRO A 330 -26.30 -21.83 -14.15
CA PRO A 330 -26.38 -22.61 -12.92
C PRO A 330 -25.02 -22.63 -12.23
N GLY A 331 -24.97 -22.16 -10.99
CA GLY A 331 -23.75 -22.13 -10.19
C GLY A 331 -22.87 -20.87 -10.31
N TYR A 332 -23.35 -19.76 -10.87
CA TYR A 332 -22.59 -18.48 -10.90
C TYR A 332 -22.00 -18.10 -9.52
N LEU A 333 -22.77 -18.25 -8.44
CA LEU A 333 -22.30 -17.99 -7.07
C LEU A 333 -21.17 -18.94 -6.63
N THR A 334 -21.18 -20.18 -7.11
CA THR A 334 -20.12 -21.16 -6.78
C THR A 334 -18.83 -20.83 -7.52
N THR A 335 -18.92 -20.43 -8.79
CA THR A 335 -17.78 -19.92 -9.56
C THR A 335 -17.24 -18.66 -8.91
N TRP A 336 -18.14 -17.72 -8.55
CA TRP A 336 -17.79 -16.48 -7.87
C TRP A 336 -16.91 -16.74 -6.66
N ARG A 337 -17.32 -17.62 -5.73
CA ARG A 337 -16.58 -17.87 -4.47
C ARG A 337 -15.16 -18.39 -4.66
N LYS A 338 -14.82 -18.86 -5.87
CA LYS A 338 -13.48 -19.38 -6.22
C LYS A 338 -12.67 -18.42 -7.11
N SER A 339 -13.24 -17.28 -7.48
CA SER A 339 -12.62 -16.32 -8.39
C SER A 339 -11.59 -15.41 -7.71
N ARG A 340 -10.84 -14.68 -8.54
CA ARG A 340 -9.98 -13.58 -8.13
C ARG A 340 -10.53 -12.27 -8.67
N LEU A 341 -10.76 -11.33 -7.76
CA LEU A 341 -11.10 -9.95 -8.11
C LEU A 341 -9.81 -9.15 -8.16
N THR A 342 -9.64 -8.35 -9.21
CA THR A 342 -8.61 -7.33 -9.26
C THR A 342 -9.19 -5.95 -9.38
N VAL A 343 -8.53 -5.02 -8.71
CA VAL A 343 -8.77 -3.59 -8.80
C VAL A 343 -7.52 -2.93 -9.35
N GLY A 344 -7.65 -2.18 -10.44
CA GLY A 344 -6.57 -1.42 -11.04
C GLY A 344 -5.67 -2.17 -12.03
N GLY A 345 -6.05 -3.37 -12.45
CA GLY A 345 -5.28 -4.14 -13.45
C GLY A 345 -6.03 -5.35 -13.99
N LEU A 346 -5.59 -5.82 -15.16
CA LEU A 346 -6.13 -7.00 -15.83
C LEU A 346 -5.26 -8.22 -15.52
N LEU A 347 -5.83 -9.29 -14.97
CA LEU A 347 -5.11 -10.56 -14.80
C LEU A 347 -4.85 -11.23 -16.15
N GLY A 348 -3.60 -11.61 -16.40
CA GLY A 348 -3.22 -12.45 -17.53
C GLY A 348 -3.79 -13.87 -17.47
N GLU A 349 -3.69 -14.60 -18.56
CA GLU A 349 -4.23 -15.95 -18.70
C GLU A 349 -3.41 -17.03 -17.94
N GLY A 350 -2.11 -16.83 -17.75
CA GLY A 350 -1.20 -17.77 -17.07
C GLY A 350 -1.36 -17.87 -15.54
N GLU A 351 -0.69 -18.86 -14.94
CA GLU A 351 -0.69 -19.13 -13.49
C GLU A 351 -0.02 -18.02 -12.67
N ASP A 352 1.02 -17.40 -13.24
CA ASP A 352 1.83 -16.35 -12.59
C ASP A 352 1.06 -15.06 -12.27
N SER A 353 -0.21 -14.96 -12.71
CA SER A 353 -1.08 -13.82 -12.40
C SER A 353 -0.49 -12.47 -12.81
N VAL A 354 0.38 -12.47 -13.84
CA VAL A 354 1.02 -11.26 -14.37
C VAL A 354 -0.07 -10.30 -14.82
N GLY A 355 -0.13 -9.15 -14.17
CA GLY A 355 -1.09 -8.11 -14.48
C GLY A 355 -0.68 -7.30 -15.71
N SER A 356 -1.65 -6.73 -16.41
CA SER A 356 -1.45 -5.79 -17.51
C SER A 356 -2.49 -4.67 -17.47
N GLN A 357 -2.35 -3.67 -18.36
CA GLN A 357 -3.31 -2.58 -18.51
C GLN A 357 -3.64 -1.88 -17.18
N PHE A 358 -2.59 -1.58 -16.41
CA PHE A 358 -2.73 -0.99 -15.07
C PHE A 358 -3.45 0.35 -15.12
N LEU A 359 -4.33 0.55 -14.15
CA LEU A 359 -5.08 1.78 -14.01
C LEU A 359 -4.16 2.92 -13.62
N THR A 360 -4.31 4.04 -14.31
CA THR A 360 -3.90 5.36 -13.83
C THR A 360 -5.17 6.13 -13.49
N GLY A 361 -5.37 6.46 -12.21
CA GLY A 361 -6.57 7.16 -11.77
C GLY A 361 -6.86 6.99 -10.27
N CYS A 362 -7.97 7.57 -9.82
CA CYS A 362 -8.37 7.57 -8.41
C CYS A 362 -9.82 7.09 -8.27
N LEU A 363 -10.04 5.99 -7.55
CA LEU A 363 -11.38 5.58 -7.13
C LEU A 363 -11.72 6.26 -5.81
N GLU A 364 -12.77 7.08 -5.78
CA GLU A 364 -13.17 7.81 -4.56
C GLU A 364 -13.78 6.86 -3.54
N LYS A 365 -14.55 5.88 -4.03
CA LYS A 365 -15.13 4.83 -3.20
C LYS A 365 -15.36 3.56 -4.00
N ILE A 366 -15.12 2.42 -3.37
CA ILE A 366 -15.41 1.08 -3.89
C ILE A 366 -16.24 0.36 -2.85
N GLN A 367 -17.41 -0.14 -3.23
CA GLN A 367 -18.21 -1.01 -2.38
C GLN A 367 -18.46 -2.35 -3.05
N ILE A 368 -18.40 -3.40 -2.24
CA ILE A 368 -18.80 -4.75 -2.61
C ILE A 368 -19.81 -5.22 -1.58
N GLN A 369 -21.02 -5.57 -2.03
CA GLN A 369 -22.13 -5.97 -1.16
C GLN A 369 -22.45 -4.94 -0.06
N GLY A 370 -22.42 -3.66 -0.43
CA GLY A 370 -22.71 -2.54 0.47
C GLY A 370 -21.63 -2.26 1.52
N ARG A 371 -20.49 -2.97 1.49
CA ARG A 371 -19.34 -2.73 2.36
C ARG A 371 -18.22 -2.04 1.60
N ASP A 372 -17.59 -1.07 2.25
CA ASP A 372 -16.43 -0.36 1.70
C ASP A 372 -15.26 -1.35 1.55
N LEU A 373 -14.63 -1.35 0.38
CA LEU A 373 -13.50 -2.22 0.09
C LEU A 373 -12.20 -1.51 0.50
N ASP A 374 -11.56 -2.02 1.54
CA ASP A 374 -10.20 -1.60 1.91
C ASP A 374 -9.16 -2.40 1.10
N LEU A 375 -8.33 -1.68 0.35
CA LEU A 375 -7.29 -2.28 -0.50
C LEU A 375 -6.06 -2.77 0.26
N ASP A 376 -5.91 -2.45 1.55
CA ASP A 376 -4.85 -3.02 2.38
C ASP A 376 -5.13 -4.47 2.78
N LEU A 377 -6.37 -4.93 2.66
CA LEU A 377 -6.74 -6.35 2.83
C LEU A 377 -6.39 -7.22 1.61
N ALA A 378 -5.89 -6.61 0.54
CA ALA A 378 -5.51 -7.30 -0.70
C ALA A 378 -4.00 -7.61 -0.76
N VAL A 379 -3.65 -8.57 -1.61
CA VAL A 379 -2.29 -8.63 -2.14
C VAL A 379 -2.15 -7.48 -3.13
N LYS A 380 -1.49 -6.39 -2.71
CA LYS A 380 -1.47 -5.10 -3.39
C LYS A 380 -0.05 -4.62 -3.69
N HIS A 381 0.18 -4.24 -4.95
CA HIS A 381 1.43 -3.60 -5.37
C HIS A 381 1.68 -2.29 -4.61
N MET A 382 2.94 -1.99 -4.26
CA MET A 382 3.25 -0.83 -3.40
C MET A 382 2.90 0.52 -4.06
N SER A 383 2.86 0.56 -5.39
CA SER A 383 2.49 1.76 -6.14
C SER A 383 1.01 2.14 -6.09
N VAL A 384 0.19 1.35 -5.38
CA VAL A 384 -1.24 1.59 -5.17
C VAL A 384 -1.45 2.12 -3.75
N SER A 385 -2.05 3.30 -3.65
CA SER A 385 -2.45 3.90 -2.38
C SER A 385 -3.88 3.50 -2.04
N SER A 386 -4.13 3.02 -0.82
CA SER A 386 -5.47 2.58 -0.39
C SER A 386 -6.41 3.73 -0.07
N HIS A 387 -5.92 4.73 0.64
CA HIS A 387 -6.76 5.74 1.27
C HIS A 387 -6.51 7.17 0.80
N SER A 388 -5.46 7.42 0.02
CA SER A 388 -5.14 8.75 -0.49
C SER A 388 -5.05 8.83 -2.01
N CYS A 389 -5.74 9.82 -2.57
CA CYS A 389 -5.59 10.26 -3.94
C CYS A 389 -4.97 11.65 -4.06
N PRO A 390 -4.15 11.90 -5.08
CA PRO A 390 -3.75 13.26 -5.46
C PRO A 390 -4.98 14.13 -5.77
N ALA A 391 -4.95 15.41 -5.35
CA ALA A 391 -6.04 16.37 -5.52
C ALA A 391 -5.59 17.65 -6.24
#